data_AF-A0A9E5ZY98-F1
#
_entry.id   AF-A0A9E5ZY98-F1
#
_cell.length_a   1.000
_cell.length_b   1.000
_cell.length_c   1.000
_cell.angle_alpha   90.00
_cell.angle_beta   90.00
_cell.angle_gamma   90.00
#
_symmetry.space_group_name_H-M   'P 1'
#
loop_
_entity.id
_entity.type
_entity.pdbx_description
1 polymer ?
#
loop_
_entity_poly.entity_id
_entity_poly.type
_entity_poly.pdbx_seq_one_letter_code
_entity_poly.pdbx_strand_id
1 'polypeptide(L)'
;MFADRLIAVTRANGPLCVGIDPHAGRIPQLFGGDTPEGLEKWGIAVVKAAAGRAGIVKPQAGLFERHGWQGMRALANVCAAAKDQGLMVLLDAKRGDIGSTAEGYAQAYLASDSPFACDALTVNPYMGLDTLEPHVRTAEASGKGVIVLARTSNPGSADYQAKDLEGAPLYARVVESLAPMIERLKGESGWSGLMLVTGATGPEEARTLRNLAPDALFLVPGYGAQGAGAAAAMTGFVPSRIGANQPEGGCVNASRSVTFPAGSENAETVNDWQHIVEEAIDAAQADLSQVTLVS
;
A
#
# COMPACT_ATOMS: atom_id res chain seq x y z
N MET A 1 -15.35 1.55 -9.49
CA MET A 1 -14.71 0.43 -8.76
C MET A 1 -13.53 0.94 -7.91
N PHE A 2 -12.80 0.07 -7.19
CA PHE A 2 -11.61 0.47 -6.41
C PHE A 2 -10.54 1.18 -7.26
N ALA A 3 -10.20 0.65 -8.43
CA ALA A 3 -9.15 1.21 -9.29
C ALA A 3 -9.47 2.65 -9.73
N ASP A 4 -10.71 2.93 -10.11
CA ASP A 4 -11.15 4.26 -10.53
C ASP A 4 -11.03 5.27 -9.38
N ARG A 5 -11.37 4.84 -8.15
CA ARG A 5 -11.21 5.66 -6.94
C ARG A 5 -9.73 5.94 -6.67
N LEU A 6 -8.87 4.92 -6.72
CA LEU A 6 -7.43 5.10 -6.50
C LEU A 6 -6.85 6.09 -7.50
N ILE A 7 -7.18 5.94 -8.79
CA ILE A 7 -6.69 6.84 -9.84
C ILE A 7 -7.21 8.27 -9.65
N ALA A 8 -8.49 8.45 -9.32
CA ALA A 8 -9.02 9.78 -9.02
C ALA A 8 -8.27 10.44 -7.85
N VAL A 9 -8.00 9.67 -6.80
CA VAL A 9 -7.25 10.11 -5.63
C VAL A 9 -5.79 10.46 -5.99
N THR A 10 -5.08 9.61 -6.74
CA THR A 10 -3.69 9.89 -7.12
C THR A 10 -3.57 11.06 -8.08
N ARG A 11 -4.59 11.34 -8.90
CA ARG A 11 -4.65 12.54 -9.74
C ARG A 11 -4.86 13.81 -8.93
N ALA A 12 -5.71 13.74 -7.90
CA ALA A 12 -6.07 14.91 -7.09
C ALA A 12 -4.99 15.26 -6.07
N ASN A 13 -4.41 14.26 -5.41
CA ASN A 13 -3.50 14.43 -4.28
C ASN A 13 -2.05 14.06 -4.60
N GLY A 14 -1.81 13.38 -5.72
CA GLY A 14 -0.53 12.78 -6.06
C GLY A 14 -0.37 11.35 -5.53
N PRO A 15 0.75 10.67 -5.86
CA PRO A 15 0.86 9.22 -5.69
C PRO A 15 1.31 8.76 -4.30
N LEU A 16 1.49 9.66 -3.32
CA LEU A 16 2.00 9.27 -2.01
C LEU A 16 0.98 8.40 -1.26
N CYS A 17 1.49 7.31 -0.69
CA CYS A 17 0.78 6.42 0.20
C CYS A 17 1.46 6.45 1.57
N VAL A 18 0.85 7.11 2.56
CA VAL A 18 1.42 7.29 3.90
C VAL A 18 1.32 5.99 4.70
N GLY A 19 2.45 5.38 5.03
CA GLY A 19 2.52 4.11 5.77
C GLY A 19 2.34 4.34 7.26
N ILE A 20 1.37 3.64 7.86
CA ILE A 20 1.12 3.69 9.32
C ILE A 20 1.72 2.44 9.93
N ASP A 21 3.01 2.53 10.27
CA ASP A 21 3.81 1.41 10.71
C ASP A 21 4.34 1.66 12.14
N PRO A 22 3.62 1.24 13.20
CA PRO A 22 4.00 1.51 14.59
C PRO A 22 5.16 0.63 15.06
N HIS A 23 6.35 0.92 14.55
CA HIS A 23 7.57 0.21 14.89
C HIS A 23 7.86 0.29 16.41
N ALA A 24 8.26 -0.85 16.98
CA ALA A 24 8.54 -0.96 18.40
C ALA A 24 9.56 0.10 18.85
N GLY A 25 9.29 0.73 20.00
CA GLY A 25 10.12 1.78 20.58
C GLY A 25 10.12 3.12 19.85
N ARG A 26 9.36 3.30 18.76
CA ARG A 26 9.30 4.58 18.02
C ARG A 26 8.07 5.42 18.32
N ILE A 27 7.03 4.85 18.93
CA ILE A 27 5.83 5.60 19.27
C ILE A 27 6.16 6.61 20.38
N PRO A 28 5.98 7.93 20.15
CA PRO A 28 6.31 8.94 21.16
C PRO A 28 5.50 8.76 22.46
N GLN A 29 6.12 9.07 23.60
CA GLN A 29 5.44 9.03 24.90
C GLN A 29 4.24 9.98 24.98
N LEU A 30 4.26 11.04 24.17
CA LEU A 30 3.14 11.94 23.94
C LEU A 30 1.83 11.22 23.57
N PHE A 31 1.91 10.07 22.91
CA PHE A 31 0.75 9.25 22.56
C PHE A 31 0.51 8.10 23.56
N GLY A 32 1.43 7.85 24.51
CA GLY A 32 1.38 6.71 25.44
C GLY A 32 2.36 5.60 25.11
N GLY A 33 3.34 5.86 24.25
CA GLY A 33 4.43 4.93 23.95
C GLY A 33 3.98 3.66 23.23
N ASP A 34 4.79 2.61 23.35
CA ASP A 34 4.55 1.34 22.67
C ASP A 34 3.49 0.47 23.39
N THR A 35 2.25 0.94 23.36
CA THR A 35 1.05 0.32 23.96
C THR A 35 -0.10 0.28 22.95
N PRO A 36 -1.11 -0.60 23.09
CA PRO A 36 -2.25 -0.61 22.17
C PRO A 36 -2.93 0.77 22.04
N GLU A 37 -3.12 1.47 23.16
CA GLU A 37 -3.70 2.81 23.20
C GLU A 37 -2.78 3.85 22.54
N GLY A 38 -1.46 3.71 22.72
CA GLY A 38 -0.47 4.57 22.07
C GLY A 38 -0.43 4.39 20.55
N LEU A 39 -0.52 3.15 20.09
CA LEU A 39 -0.63 2.81 18.66
C LEU A 39 -1.87 3.42 18.02
N GLU A 40 -3.03 3.33 18.71
CA GLU A 40 -4.27 3.91 18.23
C GLU A 40 -4.18 5.44 18.13
N LYS A 41 -3.77 6.11 19.22
CA LYS A 41 -3.67 7.58 19.26
C LYS A 41 -2.68 8.10 18.23
N TRP A 42 -1.51 7.48 18.14
CA TRP A 42 -0.49 7.84 17.15
C TRP A 42 -0.99 7.59 15.72
N GLY A 43 -1.59 6.43 15.44
CA GLY A 43 -2.12 6.11 14.11
C GLY A 43 -3.21 7.08 13.66
N ILE A 44 -4.13 7.46 14.56
CA ILE A 44 -5.16 8.49 14.29
C ILE A 44 -4.52 9.86 14.07
N ALA A 45 -3.45 10.21 14.80
CA ALA A 45 -2.73 11.45 14.57
C ALA A 45 -2.03 11.48 13.20
N VAL A 46 -1.44 10.35 12.75
CA VAL A 46 -0.91 10.22 11.38
C VAL A 46 -2.02 10.40 10.33
N VAL A 47 -3.20 9.80 10.55
CA VAL A 47 -4.36 9.98 9.66
C VAL A 47 -4.74 11.45 9.53
N LYS A 48 -4.79 12.19 10.65
CA LYS A 48 -5.09 13.63 10.64
C LYS A 48 -4.04 14.45 9.90
N ALA A 49 -2.76 14.13 10.09
CA ALA A 49 -1.68 14.80 9.37
C ALA A 49 -1.73 14.53 7.85
N ALA A 50 -2.11 13.31 7.45
CA ALA A 50 -2.23 12.93 6.04
C ALA A 50 -3.47 13.54 5.35
N ALA A 51 -4.56 13.74 6.08
CA ALA A 51 -5.81 14.26 5.54
C ALA A 51 -5.60 15.61 4.81
N GLY A 52 -6.06 15.68 3.55
CA GLY A 52 -5.90 16.85 2.69
C GLY A 52 -4.53 16.99 2.01
N ARG A 53 -3.52 16.20 2.42
CA ARG A 53 -2.15 16.23 1.85
C ARG A 53 -1.80 15.02 1.02
N ALA A 54 -2.23 13.85 1.48
CA ALA A 54 -2.17 12.60 0.74
C ALA A 54 -3.56 11.99 0.68
N GLY A 55 -3.80 11.17 -0.33
CA GLY A 55 -5.11 10.52 -0.50
C GLY A 55 -5.16 9.07 -0.01
N ILE A 56 -4.01 8.49 0.34
CA ILE A 56 -3.88 7.05 0.59
C ILE A 56 -3.05 6.85 1.86
N VAL A 57 -3.52 5.95 2.73
CA VAL A 57 -2.77 5.43 3.87
C VAL A 57 -2.63 3.91 3.79
N LYS A 58 -1.54 3.38 4.36
CA LYS A 58 -1.27 1.94 4.39
C LYS A 58 -0.82 1.45 5.77
N PRO A 59 -1.75 1.09 6.67
CA PRO A 59 -1.41 0.46 7.94
C PRO A 59 -0.75 -0.92 7.76
N GLN A 60 0.28 -1.21 8.56
CA GLN A 60 0.95 -2.53 8.60
C GLN A 60 0.36 -3.39 9.72
N ALA A 61 -0.50 -4.35 9.38
CA ALA A 61 -1.23 -5.16 10.36
C ALA A 61 -0.32 -5.86 11.37
N GLY A 62 0.79 -6.46 10.92
CA GLY A 62 1.73 -7.19 11.80
C GLY A 62 2.33 -6.35 12.94
N LEU A 63 2.44 -5.03 12.78
CA LEU A 63 2.97 -4.15 13.84
C LEU A 63 1.93 -3.78 14.90
N PHE A 64 0.64 -3.95 14.58
CA PHE A 64 -0.46 -3.91 15.54
C PHE A 64 -0.70 -5.28 16.17
N GLU A 65 -0.62 -6.37 15.39
CA GLU A 65 -0.87 -7.76 15.84
C GLU A 65 -0.02 -8.17 17.05
N ARG A 66 1.22 -7.68 17.15
CA ARG A 66 2.11 -7.97 18.30
C ARG A 66 1.56 -7.52 19.66
N HIS A 67 0.54 -6.66 19.66
CA HIS A 67 -0.19 -6.18 20.84
C HIS A 67 -1.51 -6.95 21.07
N GLY A 68 -1.66 -8.12 20.45
CA GLY A 68 -2.83 -8.98 20.60
C GLY A 68 -4.11 -8.37 20.07
N TRP A 69 -5.24 -8.77 20.65
CA TRP A 69 -6.55 -8.31 20.21
C TRP A 69 -6.77 -6.80 20.43
N GLN A 70 -6.12 -6.20 21.44
CA GLN A 70 -6.17 -4.75 21.64
C GLN A 70 -5.44 -3.99 20.52
N GLY A 71 -4.31 -4.53 20.05
CA GLY A 71 -3.62 -3.99 18.87
C GLY A 71 -4.47 -4.08 17.61
N MET A 72 -5.17 -5.20 17.42
CA MET A 72 -6.12 -5.34 16.30
C MET A 72 -7.31 -4.39 16.40
N ARG A 73 -7.82 -4.12 17.62
CA ARG A 73 -8.82 -3.07 17.83
C ARG A 73 -8.29 -1.70 17.45
N ALA A 74 -7.06 -1.36 17.87
CA ALA A 74 -6.41 -0.11 17.49
C ALA A 74 -6.27 0.02 15.95
N LEU A 75 -5.89 -1.05 15.26
CA LEU A 75 -5.84 -1.10 13.80
C LEU A 75 -7.21 -0.80 13.17
N ALA A 76 -8.28 -1.45 13.65
CA ALA A 76 -9.64 -1.22 13.16
C ALA A 76 -10.07 0.25 13.34
N ASN A 77 -9.78 0.83 14.52
CA ASN A 77 -10.08 2.23 14.82
C ASN A 77 -9.29 3.20 13.93
N VAL A 78 -8.01 2.92 13.65
CA VAL A 78 -7.19 3.70 12.72
C VAL A 78 -7.73 3.63 11.29
N CYS A 79 -8.12 2.44 10.82
CA CYS A 79 -8.76 2.28 9.51
C CYS A 79 -10.08 3.07 9.42
N ALA A 80 -10.94 2.98 10.42
CA ALA A 80 -12.19 3.74 10.47
C ALA A 80 -11.94 5.25 10.43
N ALA A 81 -11.02 5.75 11.26
CA ALA A 81 -10.65 7.16 11.28
C ALA A 81 -10.13 7.65 9.92
N ALA A 82 -9.37 6.82 9.20
CA ALA A 82 -8.89 7.14 7.86
C ALA A 82 -10.05 7.26 6.85
N LYS A 83 -11.03 6.34 6.89
CA LYS A 83 -12.22 6.40 6.06
C LYS A 83 -13.06 7.64 6.35
N ASP A 84 -13.21 8.01 7.62
CA ASP A 84 -13.95 9.21 8.03
C ASP A 84 -13.31 10.51 7.52
N GLN A 85 -11.98 10.51 7.32
CA GLN A 85 -11.23 11.62 6.71
C GLN A 85 -11.20 11.54 5.16
N GLY A 86 -11.93 10.61 4.55
CA GLY A 86 -12.00 10.44 3.10
C GLY A 86 -10.76 9.79 2.48
N LEU A 87 -9.85 9.24 3.27
CA LEU A 87 -8.64 8.57 2.78
C LEU A 87 -8.95 7.16 2.27
N MET A 88 -8.22 6.73 1.25
CA MET A 88 -8.18 5.32 0.85
C MET A 88 -7.24 4.53 1.76
N VAL A 89 -7.68 3.35 2.19
CA VAL A 89 -6.93 2.49 3.11
C VAL A 89 -6.48 1.23 2.39
N LEU A 90 -5.16 1.10 2.18
CA LEU A 90 -4.54 -0.13 1.67
C LEU A 90 -4.02 -0.92 2.88
N LEU A 91 -4.72 -1.97 3.30
CA LEU A 91 -4.29 -2.70 4.48
C LEU A 91 -3.18 -3.70 4.13
N ASP A 92 -2.02 -3.52 4.74
CA ASP A 92 -0.88 -4.39 4.53
C ASP A 92 -0.84 -5.53 5.56
N ALA A 93 -1.39 -6.69 5.19
CA ALA A 93 -1.53 -7.87 6.05
C ALA A 93 -0.94 -9.16 5.44
N LYS A 94 -0.64 -9.15 4.14
CA LYS A 94 0.00 -10.23 3.36
C LYS A 94 -0.62 -11.61 3.61
N ARG A 95 -1.95 -11.66 3.71
CA ARG A 95 -2.68 -12.91 4.01
C ARG A 95 -2.53 -13.92 2.87
N GLY A 96 -2.58 -15.19 3.22
CA GLY A 96 -2.50 -16.32 2.29
C GLY A 96 -2.83 -17.59 3.04
N ASP A 97 -3.81 -18.33 2.54
CA ASP A 97 -4.25 -19.61 3.10
C ASP A 97 -5.08 -20.35 2.02
N ILE A 98 -5.58 -21.54 2.31
CA ILE A 98 -6.36 -22.36 1.37
C ILE A 98 -7.83 -22.46 1.76
N GLY A 99 -8.67 -22.75 0.75
CA GLY A 99 -10.08 -23.12 0.94
C GLY A 99 -10.86 -22.17 1.84
N SER A 100 -11.60 -22.74 2.81
CA SER A 100 -12.44 -21.98 3.74
C SER A 100 -11.66 -21.00 4.64
N THR A 101 -10.37 -21.23 4.88
CA THR A 101 -9.56 -20.31 5.68
C THR A 101 -9.26 -19.03 4.89
N ALA A 102 -8.99 -19.14 3.59
CA ALA A 102 -8.87 -17.99 2.70
C ALA A 102 -10.18 -17.20 2.61
N GLU A 103 -11.33 -17.89 2.62
CA GLU A 103 -12.65 -17.24 2.69
C GLU A 103 -12.84 -16.45 3.99
N GLY A 104 -12.38 -17.00 5.12
CA GLY A 104 -12.38 -16.29 6.40
C GLY A 104 -11.56 -15.00 6.36
N TYR A 105 -10.36 -15.02 5.77
CA TYR A 105 -9.57 -13.80 5.57
C TYR A 105 -10.24 -12.81 4.63
N ALA A 106 -10.79 -13.28 3.51
CA ALA A 106 -11.49 -12.41 2.57
C ALA A 106 -12.70 -11.73 3.23
N GLN A 107 -13.50 -12.46 4.01
CA GLN A 107 -14.61 -11.89 4.76
C GLN A 107 -14.13 -10.88 5.81
N ALA A 108 -13.11 -11.23 6.58
CA ALA A 108 -12.61 -10.39 7.67
C ALA A 108 -12.09 -9.03 7.22
N TYR A 109 -11.60 -8.88 5.98
CA TYR A 109 -10.97 -7.65 5.50
C TYR A 109 -11.70 -7.00 4.31
N LEU A 110 -12.21 -7.81 3.38
CA LEU A 110 -12.71 -7.33 2.09
C LEU A 110 -14.24 -7.29 2.01
N ALA A 111 -14.98 -7.95 2.90
CA ALA A 111 -16.45 -7.81 2.92
C ALA A 111 -16.88 -6.35 3.17
N SER A 112 -18.08 -5.99 2.71
CA SER A 112 -18.63 -4.65 2.90
C SER A 112 -18.82 -4.27 4.37
N ASP A 113 -19.10 -5.25 5.23
CA ASP A 113 -19.27 -5.14 6.69
C ASP A 113 -18.01 -5.51 7.49
N SER A 114 -16.86 -5.62 6.81
CA SER A 114 -15.57 -5.92 7.43
C SER A 114 -15.30 -4.99 8.62
N PRO A 115 -14.88 -5.53 9.79
CA PRO A 115 -14.49 -4.72 10.95
C PRO A 115 -13.22 -3.91 10.69
N PHE A 116 -12.40 -4.30 9.71
CA PHE A 116 -11.25 -3.55 9.26
C PHE A 116 -11.62 -2.79 8.00
N ALA A 117 -11.97 -1.51 8.16
CA ALA A 117 -12.44 -0.65 7.09
C ALA A 117 -11.33 -0.32 6.08
N CYS A 118 -10.97 -1.27 5.21
CA CYS A 118 -9.99 -1.10 4.15
C CYS A 118 -10.64 -1.08 2.76
N ASP A 119 -9.93 -0.45 1.81
CA ASP A 119 -10.29 -0.41 0.39
C ASP A 119 -9.58 -1.49 -0.42
N ALA A 120 -8.43 -1.97 0.06
CA ALA A 120 -7.73 -3.12 -0.50
C ALA A 120 -6.89 -3.85 0.56
N LEU A 121 -6.54 -5.10 0.27
CA LEU A 121 -5.76 -5.98 1.14
C LEU A 121 -4.53 -6.53 0.41
N THR A 122 -3.36 -6.56 1.06
CA THR A 122 -2.20 -7.29 0.53
C THR A 122 -2.31 -8.79 0.77
N VAL A 123 -1.99 -9.59 -0.25
CA VAL A 123 -2.07 -11.06 -0.23
C VAL A 123 -0.84 -11.72 -0.85
N ASN A 124 -0.50 -12.93 -0.40
CA ASN A 124 0.66 -13.69 -0.87
C ASN A 124 0.21 -14.81 -1.84
N PRO A 125 0.71 -14.85 -3.09
CA PRO A 125 0.30 -15.83 -4.10
C PRO A 125 1.00 -17.19 -4.00
N TYR A 126 1.91 -17.39 -3.03
CA TYR A 126 2.81 -18.55 -2.97
C TYR A 126 2.10 -19.91 -3.06
N MET A 127 0.90 -20.02 -2.48
CA MET A 127 0.17 -21.29 -2.40
C MET A 127 -0.62 -21.63 -3.67
N GLY A 128 -0.64 -20.75 -4.67
CA GLY A 128 -1.38 -20.94 -5.92
C GLY A 128 -2.51 -19.95 -6.14
N LEU A 129 -3.00 -19.87 -7.38
CA LEU A 129 -4.05 -18.92 -7.77
C LEU A 129 -5.39 -19.18 -7.10
N ASP A 130 -5.72 -20.42 -6.79
CA ASP A 130 -6.93 -20.81 -6.07
C ASP A 130 -7.00 -20.17 -4.67
N THR A 131 -5.87 -19.84 -4.05
CA THR A 131 -5.81 -19.14 -2.76
C THR A 131 -6.13 -17.65 -2.86
N LEU A 132 -5.98 -17.06 -4.06
CA LEU A 132 -6.32 -15.66 -4.33
C LEU A 132 -7.82 -15.49 -4.64
N GLU A 133 -8.45 -16.52 -5.20
CA GLU A 133 -9.84 -16.45 -5.68
C GLU A 133 -10.84 -15.95 -4.63
N PRO A 134 -10.83 -16.42 -3.36
CA PRO A 134 -11.74 -15.89 -2.34
C PRO A 134 -11.60 -14.38 -2.13
N HIS A 135 -10.37 -13.88 -2.19
CA HIS A 135 -10.06 -12.46 -2.01
C HIS A 135 -10.55 -11.65 -3.22
N VAL A 136 -10.25 -12.12 -4.44
CA VAL A 136 -10.68 -11.47 -5.69
C VAL A 136 -12.20 -11.42 -5.79
N ARG A 137 -12.89 -12.53 -5.54
CA ARG A 137 -14.36 -12.61 -5.55
C ARG A 137 -15.00 -11.67 -4.53
N THR A 138 -14.47 -11.61 -3.32
CA THR A 138 -15.02 -10.73 -2.27
C THR A 138 -14.74 -9.26 -2.58
N ALA A 139 -13.56 -8.95 -3.12
CA ALA A 139 -13.20 -7.61 -3.56
C ALA A 139 -14.09 -7.12 -4.72
N GLU A 140 -14.33 -7.98 -5.71
CA GLU A 140 -15.27 -7.74 -6.82
C GLU A 140 -16.66 -7.40 -6.30
N ALA A 141 -17.22 -8.24 -5.43
CA ALA A 141 -18.55 -8.04 -4.84
C ALA A 141 -18.65 -6.78 -3.97
N SER A 142 -17.56 -6.37 -3.32
CA SER A 142 -17.54 -5.25 -2.38
C SER A 142 -16.98 -3.95 -2.97
N GLY A 143 -16.61 -3.94 -4.25
CA GLY A 143 -15.98 -2.78 -4.91
C GLY A 143 -14.60 -2.38 -4.33
N LYS A 144 -13.87 -3.37 -3.81
CA LYS A 144 -12.53 -3.25 -3.19
C LYS A 144 -11.43 -3.78 -4.11
N GLY A 145 -10.17 -3.64 -3.69
CA GLY A 145 -9.00 -4.13 -4.40
C GLY A 145 -8.26 -5.26 -3.67
N VAL A 146 -7.36 -5.93 -4.39
CA VAL A 146 -6.44 -6.94 -3.86
C VAL A 146 -5.03 -6.58 -4.33
N ILE A 147 -4.04 -6.66 -3.45
CA ILE A 147 -2.66 -6.26 -3.73
C ILE A 147 -1.76 -7.49 -3.61
N VAL A 148 -1.40 -8.09 -4.73
CA VAL A 148 -0.65 -9.35 -4.77
C VAL A 148 0.85 -9.07 -4.64
N LEU A 149 1.55 -9.83 -3.80
CA LEU A 149 3.01 -9.79 -3.74
C LEU A 149 3.61 -10.32 -5.05
N ALA A 150 4.21 -9.45 -5.87
CA ALA A 150 4.91 -9.84 -7.10
C ALA A 150 6.42 -9.87 -6.89
N ARG A 151 7.03 -8.71 -6.70
CA ARG A 151 8.47 -8.55 -6.48
C ARG A 151 8.70 -7.69 -5.26
N THR A 152 9.37 -8.19 -4.23
CA THR A 152 9.62 -7.42 -2.98
C THR A 152 11.08 -6.96 -2.88
N SER A 153 11.35 -5.90 -2.10
CA SER A 153 12.67 -5.27 -2.08
C SER A 153 13.69 -5.87 -1.10
N ASN A 154 13.30 -6.87 -0.30
CA ASN A 154 14.17 -7.47 0.69
C ASN A 154 15.22 -8.43 0.06
N PRO A 155 16.40 -8.61 0.67
CA PRO A 155 17.44 -9.50 0.15
C PRO A 155 16.97 -10.94 -0.14
N GLY A 156 16.17 -11.52 0.76
CA GLY A 156 15.62 -12.89 0.60
C GLY A 156 14.63 -13.06 -0.55
N SER A 157 14.27 -11.98 -1.25
CA SER A 157 13.52 -12.11 -2.50
C SER A 157 14.28 -12.91 -3.57
N ALA A 158 15.62 -12.89 -3.54
CA ALA A 158 16.46 -13.66 -4.45
C ALA A 158 16.42 -15.19 -4.21
N ASP A 159 15.95 -15.63 -3.03
CA ASP A 159 15.87 -17.05 -2.69
C ASP A 159 14.89 -17.78 -3.59
N TYR A 160 13.80 -17.10 -3.97
CA TYR A 160 12.72 -17.66 -4.79
C TYR A 160 12.28 -16.77 -5.95
N GLN A 161 11.93 -15.50 -5.71
CA GLN A 161 11.28 -14.63 -6.70
C GLN A 161 12.13 -14.44 -7.95
N ALA A 162 13.45 -14.30 -7.78
CA ALA A 162 14.39 -14.09 -8.88
C ALA A 162 14.93 -15.39 -9.52
N LYS A 163 14.52 -16.57 -9.03
CA LYS A 163 14.95 -17.85 -9.59
C LYS A 163 14.29 -18.07 -10.94
N ASP A 164 15.03 -18.69 -11.87
CA ASP A 164 14.48 -19.08 -13.16
C ASP A 164 13.40 -20.15 -12.98
N LEU A 165 12.25 -19.91 -13.60
CA LEU A 165 11.17 -20.85 -13.81
C LEU A 165 10.81 -20.82 -15.30
N GLU A 166 11.33 -21.81 -16.03
CA GLU A 166 11.06 -22.01 -17.45
C GLU A 166 11.54 -20.81 -18.31
N GLY A 167 12.75 -20.31 -18.05
CA GLY A 167 13.37 -19.24 -18.84
C GLY A 167 12.94 -17.81 -18.48
N ALA A 168 12.18 -17.63 -17.40
CA ALA A 168 11.84 -16.32 -16.83
C ALA A 168 11.90 -16.38 -15.29
N PRO A 169 12.15 -15.26 -14.60
CA PRO A 169 12.09 -15.24 -13.14
C PRO A 169 10.72 -15.67 -12.61
N LEU A 170 10.68 -16.38 -11.47
CA LEU A 170 9.45 -16.85 -10.82
C LEU A 170 8.42 -15.72 -10.65
N TYR A 171 8.86 -14.51 -10.24
CA TYR A 171 7.94 -13.39 -10.07
C TYR A 171 7.21 -13.02 -11.37
N ALA A 172 7.87 -13.16 -12.53
CA ALA A 172 7.29 -12.85 -13.82
C ALA A 172 6.20 -13.86 -14.17
N ARG A 173 6.45 -15.16 -13.94
CA ARG A 173 5.47 -16.23 -14.10
C ARG A 173 4.24 -16.05 -13.22
N VAL A 174 4.44 -15.66 -11.97
CA VAL A 174 3.33 -15.32 -11.07
C VAL A 174 2.50 -14.18 -11.68
N VAL A 175 3.14 -13.10 -12.15
CA VAL A 175 2.40 -11.94 -12.69
C VAL A 175 1.67 -12.25 -13.99
N GLU A 176 2.28 -13.00 -14.91
CA GLU A 176 1.61 -13.52 -16.12
C GLU A 176 0.33 -14.28 -15.77
N SER A 177 0.41 -15.13 -14.74
CA SER A 177 -0.72 -15.97 -14.31
C SER A 177 -1.89 -15.17 -13.68
N LEU A 178 -1.66 -13.91 -13.29
CA LEU A 178 -2.70 -13.03 -12.71
C LEU A 178 -3.57 -12.34 -13.77
N ALA A 179 -3.24 -12.44 -15.07
CA ALA A 179 -3.96 -11.74 -16.15
C ALA A 179 -5.50 -11.93 -16.12
N PRO A 180 -6.05 -13.14 -15.87
CA PRO A 180 -7.51 -13.31 -15.78
C PRO A 180 -8.13 -12.53 -14.61
N MET A 181 -7.46 -12.47 -13.46
CA MET A 181 -7.94 -11.75 -12.29
C MET A 181 -7.77 -10.22 -12.44
N ILE A 182 -6.73 -9.79 -13.14
CA ILE A 182 -6.53 -8.38 -13.54
C ILE A 182 -7.71 -7.92 -14.39
N GLU A 183 -8.11 -8.69 -15.40
CA GLU A 183 -9.24 -8.32 -16.27
C GLU A 183 -10.57 -8.30 -15.50
N ARG A 184 -10.81 -9.27 -14.60
CA ARG A 184 -12.02 -9.32 -13.77
C ARG A 184 -12.22 -8.07 -12.88
N LEU A 185 -11.14 -7.50 -12.34
CA LEU A 185 -11.21 -6.33 -11.47
C LEU A 185 -11.00 -5.00 -12.21
N LYS A 186 -11.08 -4.99 -13.54
CA LYS A 186 -10.87 -3.80 -14.36
C LYS A 186 -12.01 -2.79 -14.22
N GLY A 187 -11.66 -1.56 -13.85
CA GLY A 187 -12.58 -0.43 -13.76
C GLY A 187 -12.73 0.33 -15.09
N GLU A 188 -13.57 1.36 -15.07
CA GLU A 188 -13.86 2.23 -16.23
C GLU A 188 -12.63 3.05 -16.67
N SER A 189 -11.70 3.31 -15.74
CA SER A 189 -10.41 3.93 -16.03
C SER A 189 -9.46 3.05 -16.86
N GLY A 190 -9.83 1.79 -17.10
CA GLY A 190 -9.01 0.77 -17.73
C GLY A 190 -7.95 0.16 -16.79
N TRP A 191 -7.83 0.68 -15.57
CA TRP A 191 -6.96 0.13 -14.53
C TRP A 191 -7.68 -0.95 -13.74
N SER A 192 -6.94 -1.96 -13.27
CA SER A 192 -7.45 -3.06 -12.47
C SER A 192 -7.34 -2.81 -10.97
N GLY A 193 -8.34 -3.27 -10.22
CA GLY A 193 -8.31 -3.34 -8.77
C GLY A 193 -7.45 -4.47 -8.22
N LEU A 194 -6.92 -5.36 -9.09
CA LEU A 194 -5.79 -6.21 -8.76
C LEU A 194 -4.49 -5.43 -8.94
N MET A 195 -3.89 -5.05 -7.81
CA MET A 195 -2.62 -4.37 -7.74
C MET A 195 -1.46 -5.34 -7.54
N LEU A 196 -0.25 -4.90 -7.85
CA LEU A 196 0.99 -5.63 -7.59
C LEU A 196 1.87 -4.87 -6.59
N VAL A 197 2.42 -5.57 -5.60
CA VAL A 197 3.55 -5.05 -4.84
C VAL A 197 4.81 -5.16 -5.69
N THR A 198 5.39 -4.02 -6.03
CA THR A 198 6.60 -3.91 -6.85
C THR A 198 7.67 -3.16 -6.08
N GLY A 199 8.60 -3.88 -5.47
CA GLY A 199 9.70 -3.32 -4.71
C GLY A 199 10.61 -2.47 -5.60
N ALA A 200 11.19 -1.42 -5.03
CA ALA A 200 12.13 -0.54 -5.73
C ALA A 200 13.53 -1.16 -5.90
N THR A 201 13.62 -2.46 -6.22
CA THR A 201 14.91 -3.20 -6.37
C THR A 201 15.64 -2.91 -7.67
N GLY A 202 14.98 -2.35 -8.67
CA GLY A 202 15.62 -1.93 -9.91
C GLY A 202 14.64 -1.42 -10.96
N PRO A 203 15.03 -0.40 -11.77
CA PRO A 203 14.22 0.11 -12.87
C PRO A 203 13.74 -0.97 -13.87
N GLU A 204 14.60 -1.93 -14.23
CA GLU A 204 14.26 -2.94 -15.25
C GLU A 204 13.20 -3.94 -14.80
N GLU A 205 13.22 -4.35 -13.53
CA GLU A 205 12.20 -5.25 -12.97
C GLU A 205 10.83 -4.55 -12.97
N ALA A 206 10.79 -3.27 -12.61
CA ALA A 206 9.56 -2.47 -12.65
C ALA A 206 9.01 -2.33 -14.08
N ARG A 207 9.86 -2.10 -15.09
CA ARG A 207 9.44 -2.06 -16.50
C ARG A 207 8.95 -3.43 -16.99
N THR A 208 9.64 -4.50 -16.60
CA THR A 208 9.23 -5.88 -16.91
C THR A 208 7.83 -6.15 -16.38
N LEU A 209 7.58 -5.84 -15.10
CA LEU A 209 6.27 -5.99 -14.47
C LEU A 209 5.19 -5.16 -15.17
N ARG A 210 5.50 -3.92 -15.56
CA ARG A 210 4.56 -3.06 -16.31
C ARG A 210 4.21 -3.67 -17.66
N ASN A 211 5.17 -4.25 -18.38
CA ASN A 211 4.92 -4.91 -19.65
C ASN A 211 4.06 -6.17 -19.50
N LEU A 212 4.30 -6.97 -18.45
CA LEU A 212 3.53 -8.20 -18.18
C LEU A 212 2.10 -7.91 -17.71
N ALA A 213 1.90 -6.84 -16.95
CA ALA A 213 0.61 -6.46 -16.37
C ALA A 213 0.30 -4.97 -16.65
N PRO A 214 0.01 -4.59 -17.91
CA PRO A 214 -0.13 -3.19 -18.34
C PRO A 214 -1.27 -2.45 -17.62
N ASP A 215 -2.30 -3.20 -17.19
CA ASP A 215 -3.49 -2.66 -16.54
C ASP A 215 -3.49 -2.81 -15.00
N ALA A 216 -2.49 -3.47 -14.41
CA ALA A 216 -2.40 -3.58 -12.96
C ALA A 216 -1.81 -2.31 -12.33
N LEU A 217 -2.41 -1.83 -11.25
CA LEU A 217 -1.85 -0.73 -10.46
C LEU A 217 -0.72 -1.25 -9.56
N PHE A 218 0.29 -0.43 -9.27
CA PHE A 218 1.41 -0.81 -8.42
C PHE A 218 1.31 -0.20 -7.02
N LEU A 219 1.65 -0.98 -6.01
CA LEU A 219 2.02 -0.48 -4.69
C LEU A 219 3.54 -0.61 -4.58
N VAL A 220 4.24 0.54 -4.59
CA VAL A 220 5.70 0.58 -4.54
C VAL A 220 6.16 0.87 -3.11
N PRO A 221 6.60 -0.13 -2.32
CA PRO A 221 7.16 0.13 -1.00
C PRO A 221 8.59 0.66 -1.09
N GLY A 222 9.01 1.40 -0.06
CA GLY A 222 10.43 1.63 0.23
C GLY A 222 11.00 2.99 -0.16
N TYR A 223 10.16 3.95 -0.55
CA TYR A 223 10.62 5.32 -0.78
C TYR A 223 11.26 5.93 0.47
N GLY A 224 12.36 6.68 0.27
CA GLY A 224 13.12 7.35 1.33
C GLY A 224 13.98 6.39 2.16
N ALA A 225 13.36 5.59 3.02
CA ALA A 225 14.09 4.81 4.04
C ALA A 225 14.83 3.57 3.50
N GLN A 226 14.54 3.13 2.26
CA GLN A 226 15.28 2.06 1.58
C GLN A 226 16.21 2.60 0.47
N GLY A 227 16.40 3.93 0.40
CA GLY A 227 17.34 4.58 -0.51
C GLY A 227 16.84 4.75 -1.95
N ALA A 228 15.62 4.31 -2.27
CA ALA A 228 15.01 4.59 -3.58
C ALA A 228 14.51 6.04 -3.63
N GLY A 229 15.07 6.83 -4.55
CA GLY A 229 14.55 8.16 -4.90
C GLY A 229 13.23 8.08 -5.69
N ALA A 230 12.51 9.20 -5.79
CA ALA A 230 11.20 9.28 -6.44
C ALA A 230 11.18 8.71 -7.86
N ALA A 231 12.15 9.10 -8.70
CA ALA A 231 12.24 8.64 -10.09
C ALA A 231 12.37 7.10 -10.19
N ALA A 232 13.18 6.48 -9.33
CA ALA A 232 13.33 5.03 -9.30
C ALA A 232 12.03 4.35 -8.87
N ALA A 233 11.38 4.87 -7.82
CA ALA A 233 10.13 4.34 -7.29
C ALA A 233 8.98 4.40 -8.33
N MET A 234 9.00 5.39 -9.22
CA MET A 234 7.96 5.59 -10.22
C MET A 234 8.31 5.00 -11.60
N THR A 235 9.38 4.21 -11.72
CA THR A 235 9.80 3.64 -13.02
C THR A 235 8.71 2.81 -13.70
N GLY A 236 7.88 2.11 -12.91
CA GLY A 236 6.77 1.30 -13.44
C GLY A 236 5.50 2.09 -13.79
N PHE A 237 5.52 3.42 -13.65
CA PHE A 237 4.37 4.29 -13.94
C PHE A 237 4.40 4.70 -15.42
N VAL A 238 3.24 5.05 -15.96
CA VAL A 238 3.02 5.40 -17.37
C VAL A 238 2.32 6.76 -17.48
N PRO A 239 2.38 7.44 -18.63
CA PRO A 239 1.63 8.69 -18.79
C PRO A 239 0.13 8.47 -18.55
N SER A 240 -0.55 9.50 -18.04
CA SER A 240 -1.99 9.42 -17.79
C SER A 240 -2.75 8.95 -19.01
N ARG A 241 -3.68 8.01 -18.81
CA ARG A 241 -4.53 7.48 -19.89
C ARG A 241 -5.54 8.51 -20.44
N ILE A 242 -5.73 9.64 -19.75
CA ILE A 242 -6.67 10.71 -20.13
C ILE A 242 -5.98 12.00 -20.58
N GLY A 243 -4.68 11.94 -20.94
CA GLY A 243 -3.99 13.05 -21.61
C GLY A 243 -3.30 14.08 -20.70
N ALA A 244 -3.20 13.83 -19.39
CA ALA A 244 -2.35 14.62 -18.50
C ALA A 244 -0.91 14.10 -18.53
N ASN A 245 0.10 14.98 -18.58
CA ASN A 245 1.51 14.56 -18.53
C ASN A 245 1.97 14.13 -17.13
N GLN A 246 1.04 13.70 -16.26
CA GLN A 246 1.30 13.22 -14.93
C GLN A 246 1.48 11.68 -14.96
N PRO A 247 2.46 11.13 -14.22
CA PRO A 247 2.61 9.68 -14.10
C PRO A 247 1.41 9.03 -13.39
N GLU A 248 0.92 7.94 -13.94
CA GLU A 248 -0.14 7.08 -13.40
C GLU A 248 0.31 5.61 -13.33
N GLY A 249 -0.47 4.79 -12.64
CA GLY A 249 -0.25 3.35 -12.60
C GLY A 249 0.07 2.80 -11.22
N GLY A 250 -0.09 3.58 -10.16
CA GLY A 250 0.08 3.10 -8.79
C GLY A 250 0.21 4.19 -7.74
N CYS A 251 0.68 3.78 -6.57
CA CYS A 251 1.06 4.66 -5.47
C CYS A 251 2.41 4.24 -4.87
N VAL A 252 3.10 5.19 -4.26
CA VAL A 252 4.42 5.00 -3.66
C VAL A 252 4.30 5.12 -2.15
N ASN A 253 4.64 4.04 -1.44
CA ASN A 253 4.55 4.02 0.01
C ASN A 253 5.80 4.59 0.68
N ALA A 254 5.57 5.59 1.54
CA ALA A 254 6.54 6.16 2.46
C ALA A 254 6.04 5.97 3.89
N SER A 255 6.87 5.43 4.77
CA SER A 255 6.50 5.14 6.16
C SER A 255 7.41 5.92 7.11
N ARG A 256 8.54 5.34 7.52
CA ARG A 256 9.48 5.95 8.47
C ARG A 256 9.93 7.37 8.11
N SER A 257 10.11 7.68 6.83
CA SER A 257 10.52 9.02 6.39
C SER A 257 9.47 10.11 6.61
N VAL A 258 8.18 9.73 6.70
CA VAL A 258 7.07 10.68 6.85
C VAL A 258 6.38 10.58 8.22
N THR A 259 6.34 9.41 8.85
CA THR A 259 5.68 9.22 10.16
C THR A 259 6.63 9.24 11.35
N PHE A 260 7.95 9.17 11.10
CA PHE A 260 9.00 9.38 12.10
C PHE A 260 10.11 10.29 11.54
N PRO A 261 9.77 11.48 10.99
CA PRO A 261 10.77 12.43 10.51
C PRO A 261 11.64 12.93 11.68
N ALA A 262 12.86 13.35 11.35
CA ALA A 262 13.81 13.83 12.36
C ALA A 262 13.20 14.96 13.21
N GLY A 263 13.31 14.85 14.53
CA GLY A 263 12.77 15.83 15.48
C GLY A 263 11.37 15.50 15.98
N SER A 264 10.61 14.64 15.29
CA SER A 264 9.28 14.21 15.76
C SER A 264 9.32 13.47 17.10
N GLU A 265 10.42 12.76 17.40
CA GLU A 265 10.63 12.07 18.66
C GLU A 265 10.80 13.02 19.86
N ASN A 266 11.17 14.29 19.60
CA ASN A 266 11.43 15.31 20.60
C ASN A 266 10.30 16.35 20.69
N ALA A 267 9.21 16.18 19.93
CA ALA A 267 8.08 17.11 19.95
C ALA A 267 7.43 17.16 21.33
N GLU A 268 7.24 18.37 21.87
CA GLU A 268 6.68 18.59 23.21
C GLU A 268 5.14 18.46 23.22
N THR A 269 4.50 18.80 22.11
CA THR A 269 3.03 18.76 21.96
C THR A 269 2.58 17.97 20.73
N VAL A 270 1.32 17.53 20.73
CA VAL A 270 0.72 16.83 19.57
C VAL A 270 0.66 17.73 18.35
N ASN A 271 0.48 19.04 18.54
CA ASN A 271 0.44 20.00 17.44
C ASN A 271 1.82 20.17 16.81
N ASP A 272 2.88 20.27 17.61
CA ASP A 272 4.25 20.36 17.08
C ASP A 272 4.63 19.07 16.34
N TRP A 273 4.32 17.91 16.95
CA TRP A 273 4.51 16.61 16.30
C TRP A 273 3.76 16.55 14.96
N GLN A 274 2.51 16.99 14.94
CA GLN A 274 1.67 16.96 13.74
C GLN A 274 2.27 17.87 12.66
N HIS A 275 2.72 19.07 13.01
CA HIS A 275 3.33 19.99 12.04
C HIS A 275 4.57 19.38 11.37
N ILE A 276 5.47 18.77 12.15
CA ILE A 276 6.68 18.11 11.62
C ILE A 276 6.31 16.96 10.66
N VAL A 277 5.28 16.17 10.99
CA VAL A 277 4.80 15.08 10.14
C VAL A 277 4.13 15.60 8.88
N GLU A 278 3.33 16.67 8.98
CA GLU A 278 2.71 17.34 7.83
C GLU A 278 3.77 17.86 6.85
N GLU A 279 4.80 18.55 7.34
CA GLU A 279 5.92 19.01 6.50
C GLU A 279 6.63 17.85 5.78
N ALA A 280 6.84 16.73 6.48
CA ALA A 280 7.47 15.55 5.89
C ALA A 280 6.60 14.89 4.80
N ILE A 281 5.27 14.85 5.01
CA ILE A 281 4.30 14.38 4.01
C ILE A 281 4.30 15.32 2.79
N ASP A 282 4.23 16.63 3.01
CA ASP A 282 4.22 17.63 1.94
C ASP A 282 5.51 17.57 1.11
N ALA A 283 6.67 17.41 1.76
CA ALA A 283 7.95 17.25 1.08
C ALA A 283 8.02 15.96 0.24
N ALA A 284 7.58 14.83 0.79
CA ALA A 284 7.54 13.56 0.05
C ALA A 284 6.56 13.61 -1.13
N GLN A 285 5.41 14.25 -0.94
CA GLN A 285 4.41 14.43 -1.99
C GLN A 285 4.95 15.34 -3.11
N ALA A 286 5.64 16.42 -2.76
CA ALA A 286 6.27 17.31 -3.73
C ALA A 286 7.36 16.61 -4.55
N ASP A 287 8.23 15.82 -3.90
CA ASP A 287 9.29 15.06 -4.59
C ASP A 287 8.71 14.05 -5.59
N LEU A 288 7.69 13.30 -5.19
CA LEU A 288 7.01 12.35 -6.08
C LEU A 288 6.28 13.04 -7.24
N SER A 289 5.61 14.17 -6.99
CA SER A 289 4.85 14.90 -8.01
C SER A 289 5.73 15.62 -9.04
N GLN A 290 7.01 15.83 -8.76
CA GLN A 290 7.97 16.43 -9.70
C GLN A 290 8.56 15.43 -10.70
N VAL A 291 8.33 14.13 -10.52
CA VAL A 291 8.85 13.11 -11.43
C VAL A 291 8.18 13.22 -12.79
N THR A 292 8.95 13.57 -13.81
CA THR A 292 8.56 13.49 -15.22
C THR A 292 8.96 12.14 -15.79
N LEU A 293 8.05 11.46 -16.48
CA LEU A 293 8.39 10.23 -17.20
C LEU A 293 9.33 10.54 -18.36
N VAL A 294 10.47 9.86 -18.39
CA VAL A 294 11.38 9.91 -19.53
C VAL A 294 10.83 8.96 -20.59
N SER A 295 10.56 9.50 -21.77
CA SER A 295 10.06 8.78 -22.96
C SER A 295 11.01 7.68 -23.42
#